data_AF-C6KV85-F1
#
_entry.id   AF-C6KV85-F1
#
_cell.length_a   1.000
_cell.length_b   1.000
_cell.length_c   1.000
_cell.angle_alpha   90.00
_cell.angle_beta   90.00
_cell.angle_gamma   90.00
#
_symmetry.space_group_name_H-M   'P 1'
#
loop_
_entity.id
_entity.type
_entity.pdbx_description
1 polymer ?
#
loop_
_entity_poly.entity_id
_entity_poly.type
_entity_poly.pdbx_seq_one_letter_code
_entity_poly.pdbx_strand_id
1 'polypeptide(L)'
;MWRQVALSEGVRRPGRLKYAVSRRVNDVGLPPSIKVTAMSNQMPEFKLDANDLYTEEVFTDRRVGSIRRLQPVSADGQPDAGRPVLFVGQTQILTPMGALPLTFEIPAGSLGEALEQFPAQAQEALEETARELQEMRREQASSIVVPEPGAAAGLGGGLGAPGGGRIQLR
;
A
#
# COMPACT_ATOMS: atom_id res chain seq x y z
N MET A 1 -11.88 60.94 42.41
CA MET A 1 -13.32 61.21 42.59
C MET A 1 -14.05 60.67 41.37
N TRP A 2 -15.16 59.93 41.57
CA TRP A 2 -16.08 59.29 40.59
C TRP A 2 -15.60 57.94 39.99
N ARG A 3 -16.06 56.77 40.47
CA ARG A 3 -17.37 56.05 40.37
C ARG A 3 -17.64 55.33 39.03
N GLN A 4 -17.39 54.02 39.04
CA GLN A 4 -18.24 52.82 38.77
C GLN A 4 -19.48 52.85 37.82
N VAL A 5 -19.77 51.64 37.28
CA VAL A 5 -21.04 51.03 36.77
C VAL A 5 -21.08 50.93 35.22
N ALA A 6 -21.45 49.85 34.50
CA ALA A 6 -22.08 48.52 34.71
C ALA A 6 -21.54 47.54 33.62
N LEU A 7 -21.29 46.25 33.88
CA LEU A 7 -22.23 45.10 33.75
C LEU A 7 -23.10 45.09 32.48
N SER A 8 -22.71 44.27 31.51
CA SER A 8 -23.66 43.47 30.72
C SER A 8 -23.00 42.15 30.34
N GLU A 9 -23.52 41.06 30.91
CA GLU A 9 -23.22 39.70 30.49
C GLU A 9 -23.76 39.48 29.07
N GLY A 10 -22.89 39.00 28.17
CA GLY A 10 -23.21 38.64 26.80
C GLY A 10 -22.64 37.26 26.49
N VAL A 11 -23.47 36.26 26.74
CA VAL A 11 -23.45 34.86 26.34
C VAL A 11 -22.44 34.48 25.23
N ARG A 12 -21.71 33.40 25.53
CA ARG A 12 -20.77 32.62 24.71
C ARG A 12 -21.22 32.45 23.25
N ARG A 13 -20.29 32.70 22.32
CA ARG A 13 -20.24 32.01 21.01
C ARG A 13 -18.85 31.38 20.85
N PRO A 14 -18.74 30.08 20.54
CA PRO A 14 -17.45 29.44 20.33
C PRO A 14 -16.76 30.05 19.11
N GLY A 15 -15.50 30.44 19.30
CA GLY A 15 -14.66 31.04 18.29
C GLY A 15 -14.50 30.13 17.08
N ARG A 16 -14.99 30.58 15.92
CA ARG A 16 -14.50 30.11 14.63
C ARG A 16 -13.02 30.49 14.56
N LEU A 17 -12.12 29.49 14.57
CA LEU A 17 -10.77 29.68 14.03
C LEU A 17 -10.94 30.07 12.55
N LYS A 18 -10.79 31.36 12.26
CA LYS A 18 -10.55 31.82 10.90
C LYS A 18 -9.11 31.47 10.58
N TYR A 19 -8.89 30.45 9.76
CA TYR A 19 -7.62 30.32 9.06
C TYR A 19 -7.49 31.54 8.14
N ALA A 20 -6.86 32.60 8.65
CA ALA A 20 -6.54 33.79 7.89
C ALA A 20 -5.29 33.49 7.05
N VAL A 21 -5.46 32.82 5.92
CA VAL A 21 -4.46 32.83 4.85
C VAL A 21 -4.59 34.17 4.15
N SER A 22 -3.95 35.19 4.72
CA SER A 22 -3.71 36.45 4.01
C SER A 22 -2.41 36.28 3.24
N ARG A 23 -2.53 35.86 1.98
CA ARG A 23 -1.42 35.95 1.03
C ARG A 23 -1.90 36.83 -0.12
N ARG A 24 -1.28 38.01 -0.26
CA ARG A 24 -1.50 38.92 -1.38
C ARG A 24 -1.27 38.14 -2.68
N VAL A 25 -2.35 37.82 -3.38
CA VAL A 25 -2.31 37.24 -4.72
C VAL A 25 -2.24 38.42 -5.68
N ASN A 26 -1.03 38.82 -6.05
CA ASN A 26 -0.72 39.58 -7.26
C ASN A 26 0.79 39.32 -7.50
N ASP A 27 1.15 38.91 -8.72
CA ASP A 27 2.52 38.54 -9.18
C ASP A 27 3.05 37.11 -8.98
N VAL A 28 2.24 36.08 -9.23
CA VAL A 28 2.81 34.85 -9.83
C VAL A 28 1.85 34.34 -10.90
N GLY A 29 2.29 34.33 -12.16
CA GLY A 29 1.56 33.73 -13.27
C GLY A 29 1.35 32.25 -13.01
N LEU A 30 0.16 31.89 -12.52
CA LEU A 30 -0.31 30.51 -12.57
C LEU A 30 -0.47 30.11 -14.05
N PRO A 31 0.01 28.93 -14.49
CA PRO A 31 -0.37 28.39 -15.78
C PRO A 31 -1.90 28.24 -15.84
N PRO A 32 -2.51 28.42 -17.02
CA PRO A 32 -3.95 28.42 -17.17
C PRO A 32 -4.52 27.05 -16.78
N SER A 33 -5.17 27.02 -15.61
CA SER A 33 -6.11 25.98 -15.16
C SER A 33 -5.64 24.54 -15.40
N ILE A 34 -5.19 23.86 -14.34
CA ILE A 34 -5.60 22.46 -14.20
C ILE A 34 -7.12 22.52 -14.10
N LYS A 35 -7.79 22.42 -15.25
CA LYS A 35 -9.20 22.09 -15.29
C LYS A 35 -9.24 20.70 -14.69
N VAL A 36 -9.61 20.62 -13.41
CA VAL A 36 -10.16 19.39 -12.86
C VAL A 36 -11.41 19.16 -13.70
N THR A 37 -11.24 18.49 -14.84
CA THR A 37 -12.34 18.01 -15.65
C THR A 37 -13.17 17.19 -14.68
N ALA A 38 -14.36 17.68 -14.36
CA ALA A 38 -15.30 16.97 -13.52
C ALA A 38 -15.71 15.70 -14.28
N MET A 39 -14.91 14.64 -14.14
CA MET A 39 -15.31 13.29 -14.44
C MET A 39 -16.45 12.96 -13.48
N SER A 40 -17.65 12.88 -14.03
CA SER A 40 -18.84 12.21 -13.50
C SER A 40 -18.78 11.76 -12.03
N ASN A 41 -19.35 12.60 -11.16
CA ASN A 41 -20.30 12.31 -10.06
C ASN A 41 -20.23 10.97 -9.27
N GLN A 42 -19.06 10.38 -9.07
CA GLN A 42 -18.84 9.38 -8.03
C GLN A 42 -17.55 9.73 -7.30
N MET A 43 -17.62 10.80 -6.49
CA MET A 43 -16.64 10.94 -5.42
C MET A 43 -16.77 9.69 -4.53
N PRO A 44 -15.68 8.97 -4.22
CA PRO A 44 -15.75 7.84 -3.31
C PRO A 44 -16.34 8.29 -1.97
N GLU A 45 -17.22 7.48 -1.40
CA GLU A 45 -17.79 7.75 -0.08
C GLU A 45 -16.69 7.61 0.97
N PHE A 46 -16.29 8.72 1.58
CA PHE A 46 -15.33 8.74 2.68
C PHE A 46 -16.06 8.53 4.00
N LYS A 47 -16.40 7.27 4.30
CA LYS A 47 -17.10 6.89 5.53
C LYS A 47 -16.30 5.83 6.29
N LEU A 48 -16.04 6.10 7.57
CA LEU A 48 -15.48 5.10 8.48
C LEU A 48 -16.59 4.17 8.98
N ASP A 49 -16.26 2.91 9.22
CA ASP A 49 -17.13 2.00 9.94
C ASP A 49 -17.00 2.26 11.44
N ALA A 50 -18.05 2.82 12.05
CA ALA A 50 -18.08 3.11 13.48
C ALA A 50 -18.05 1.85 14.37
N ASN A 51 -18.29 0.67 13.80
CA ASN A 51 -18.22 -0.62 14.51
C ASN A 51 -16.82 -1.24 14.47
N ASP A 52 -15.93 -0.77 13.60
CA ASP A 52 -14.59 -1.35 13.40
C ASP A 52 -13.47 -0.32 13.60
N LEU A 53 -13.58 0.41 14.71
CA LEU A 53 -12.59 1.41 15.10
C LEU A 53 -11.50 0.78 15.98
N TYR A 54 -10.26 1.23 15.76
CA TYR A 54 -9.08 0.89 16.57
C TYR A 54 -8.27 2.13 16.90
N THR A 55 -7.68 2.16 18.09
CA THR A 55 -6.53 3.02 18.39
C THR A 55 -5.27 2.31 17.96
N GLU A 56 -4.45 2.98 17.14
CA GLU A 56 -3.13 2.48 16.72
C GLU A 56 -2.03 3.09 17.60
N GLU A 57 -1.18 2.24 18.17
CA GLU A 57 0.04 2.64 18.88
C GLU A 57 1.25 1.93 18.28
N VAL A 58 2.36 2.66 18.11
CA VAL A 58 3.56 2.14 17.44
C VAL A 58 4.74 2.06 18.43
N PHE A 59 5.28 0.86 18.58
CA PHE A 59 6.49 0.57 19.34
C PHE A 59 7.63 0.29 18.36
N THR A 60 8.77 0.95 18.50
CA THR A 60 9.90 0.75 17.59
C THR A 60 11.24 0.83 18.30
N ASP A 61 12.19 0.03 17.85
CA ASP A 61 13.59 0.10 18.26
C ASP A 61 14.45 0.97 17.30
N ARG A 62 13.83 1.52 16.25
CA ARG A 62 14.44 2.33 15.17
C ARG A 62 15.58 1.63 14.42
N ARG A 63 15.69 0.31 14.52
CA ARG A 63 16.78 -0.46 13.92
C ARG A 63 16.29 -1.73 13.23
N VAL A 64 15.61 -2.60 13.98
CA VAL A 64 15.09 -3.88 13.47
C VAL A 64 13.69 -3.71 12.91
N GLY A 65 12.82 -2.96 13.59
CA GLY A 65 11.44 -2.83 13.14
C GLY A 65 10.52 -2.07 14.09
N SER A 66 9.23 -2.27 13.87
CA SER A 66 8.16 -1.73 14.69
C SER A 66 7.04 -2.74 14.89
N ILE A 67 6.37 -2.65 16.04
CA ILE A 67 5.14 -3.36 16.35
C ILE A 67 4.04 -2.31 16.46
N ARG A 68 2.95 -2.51 15.73
CA ARG A 68 1.72 -1.73 15.88
C ARG A 68 0.74 -2.51 16.74
N ARG A 69 0.25 -1.89 17.81
CA ARG A 69 -0.84 -2.40 18.63
C ARG A 69 -2.13 -1.73 18.20
N LEU A 70 -3.12 -2.53 17.82
CA LEU A 70 -4.46 -2.08 17.46
C LEU A 70 -5.39 -2.43 18.62
N GLN A 71 -5.73 -1.43 19.43
CA GLN A 71 -6.69 -1.56 20.52
C GLN A 71 -8.08 -1.25 19.99
N PRO A 72 -9.03 -2.21 19.96
CA PRO A 72 -10.39 -1.93 19.52
C PRO A 72 -11.05 -0.88 20.43
N VAL A 73 -11.80 0.02 19.81
CA VAL A 73 -12.54 1.09 20.50
C VAL A 73 -13.96 1.21 19.97
N SER A 74 -14.86 1.74 20.81
CA SER A 74 -16.21 2.11 20.41
C SER A 74 -16.23 3.41 19.60
N ALA A 75 -17.40 3.76 19.04
CA ALA A 75 -17.63 5.05 18.40
C ALA A 75 -17.37 6.27 19.31
N ASP A 76 -17.43 6.07 20.64
CA ASP A 76 -17.13 7.08 21.65
C ASP A 76 -15.63 7.13 22.00
N GLY A 77 -14.80 6.31 21.36
CA GLY A 77 -13.36 6.21 21.58
C GLY A 77 -12.97 5.48 22.86
N GLN A 78 -13.91 4.80 23.53
CA GLN A 78 -13.62 4.00 24.73
C GLN A 78 -13.09 2.62 24.35
N PRO A 79 -12.18 2.03 25.15
CA PRO A 79 -11.70 0.67 24.91
C PRO A 79 -12.85 -0.34 24.83
N ASP A 80 -12.86 -1.16 23.79
CA ASP A 80 -13.83 -2.22 23.58
C ASP A 80 -13.23 -3.57 23.98
N ALA A 81 -13.54 -4.02 25.20
CA ALA A 81 -13.04 -5.30 25.73
C ALA A 81 -13.69 -6.54 25.08
N GLY A 82 -14.71 -6.36 24.23
CA GLY A 82 -15.37 -7.46 23.52
C GLY A 82 -14.56 -7.98 22.32
N ARG A 83 -13.57 -7.20 21.85
CA ARG A 83 -12.70 -7.56 20.73
C ARG A 83 -11.25 -7.73 21.20
N PRO A 84 -10.49 -8.68 20.62
CA PRO A 84 -9.09 -8.87 20.97
C PRO A 84 -8.23 -7.70 20.48
N VAL A 85 -7.15 -7.44 21.22
CA VAL A 85 -6.09 -6.53 20.78
C VAL A 85 -5.29 -7.24 19.70
N LEU A 86 -4.98 -6.53 18.61
CA LEU A 86 -4.18 -7.08 17.53
C LEU A 86 -2.77 -6.48 17.56
N PHE A 87 -1.78 -7.30 17.24
CA PHE A 87 -0.40 -6.87 17.07
C PHE A 87 0.05 -7.15 15.65
N VAL A 88 0.66 -6.14 15.02
CA VAL A 88 1.17 -6.20 13.66
C VAL A 88 2.64 -5.84 13.68
N GLY A 89 3.50 -6.77 13.27
CA GLY A 89 4.92 -6.55 13.07
C GLY A 89 5.21 -5.90 11.73
N GLN A 90 6.21 -5.02 11.71
CA GLN A 90 6.75 -4.40 10.52
C GLN A 90 8.27 -4.41 10.60
N THR A 91 8.91 -4.90 9.55
CA THR A 91 10.37 -4.86 9.38
C THR A 91 10.72 -4.64 7.91
N GLN A 92 12.00 -4.45 7.63
CA GLN A 92 12.51 -4.27 6.27
C GLN A 92 13.74 -5.14 6.09
N ILE A 93 13.74 -5.92 5.01
CA ILE A 93 14.85 -6.82 4.69
C ILE A 93 15.56 -6.26 3.47
N LEU A 94 16.89 -6.13 3.55
CA LEU A 94 17.70 -5.75 2.40
C LEU A 94 17.89 -6.98 1.52
N THR A 95 17.25 -6.95 0.35
CA THR A 95 17.44 -7.96 -0.70
C THR A 95 18.35 -7.38 -1.80
N PRO A 96 18.92 -8.22 -2.69
CA PRO A 96 19.67 -7.72 -3.85
C PRO A 96 18.84 -6.79 -4.76
N MET A 97 17.51 -6.88 -4.71
CA MET A 97 16.58 -6.06 -5.48
C MET A 97 16.16 -4.76 -4.77
N GLY A 98 16.69 -4.51 -3.56
CA GLY A 98 16.33 -3.36 -2.72
C GLY A 98 15.72 -3.76 -1.39
N ALA A 99 15.30 -2.76 -0.62
CA ALA A 99 14.60 -2.97 0.65
C ALA A 99 13.20 -3.53 0.38
N LEU A 100 12.89 -4.68 0.97
CA LEU A 100 11.59 -5.33 0.95
C LEU A 100 10.89 -5.09 2.29
N PRO A 101 9.85 -4.24 2.35
CA PRO A 101 9.03 -4.09 3.54
C PRO A 101 8.27 -5.37 3.82
N LEU A 102 8.31 -5.84 5.05
CA LEU A 102 7.62 -7.02 5.52
C LEU A 102 6.66 -6.62 6.63
N THR A 103 5.39 -6.95 6.45
CA THR A 103 4.33 -6.74 7.45
C THR A 103 3.69 -8.09 7.75
N PHE A 104 3.49 -8.38 9.03
CA PHE A 104 2.95 -9.66 9.47
C PHE A 104 2.14 -9.50 10.76
N GLU A 105 1.18 -10.39 10.97
CA GLU A 105 0.42 -10.44 12.22
C GLU A 105 1.23 -11.15 13.30
N ILE A 106 1.01 -10.77 14.56
CA ILE A 106 1.66 -11.39 15.71
C ILE A 106 0.56 -11.90 16.65
N PRO A 107 0.39 -13.23 16.78
CA PRO A 107 -0.67 -13.80 17.62
C PRO A 107 -0.27 -13.70 19.10
N ALA A 108 -0.46 -12.52 19.69
CA ALA A 108 -0.07 -12.20 21.06
C ALA A 108 -1.16 -11.46 21.83
N GLY A 109 -1.24 -11.69 23.15
CA GLY A 109 -2.16 -10.98 24.04
C GLY A 109 -1.54 -9.75 24.72
N SER A 110 -0.21 -9.63 24.67
CA SER A 110 0.52 -8.53 25.29
C SER A 110 1.72 -8.08 24.44
N LEU A 111 2.24 -6.87 24.73
CA LEU A 111 3.44 -6.37 24.06
C LEU A 111 4.66 -7.26 24.32
N GLY A 112 4.80 -7.83 25.52
CA GLY A 112 5.90 -8.73 25.86
C GLY A 112 5.89 -9.99 25.01
N GLU A 113 4.73 -10.65 24.93
CA GLU A 113 4.53 -11.80 24.05
C GLU A 113 4.74 -11.45 22.58
N ALA A 114 4.29 -10.26 22.15
CA ALA A 114 4.48 -9.81 20.77
C ALA A 114 5.97 -9.64 20.43
N LEU A 115 6.78 -9.14 21.36
CA LEU A 115 8.23 -9.01 21.19
C LEU A 115 8.92 -10.38 21.13
N GLU A 116 8.47 -11.34 21.93
CA GLU A 116 9.00 -12.71 21.93
C GLU A 116 8.68 -13.46 20.62
N GLN A 117 7.46 -13.28 20.09
CA GLN A 117 7.01 -13.96 18.88
C GLN A 117 7.47 -13.27 17.58
N PHE A 118 7.85 -12.00 17.64
CA PHE A 118 8.26 -11.21 16.47
C PHE A 118 9.25 -11.91 15.54
N PRO A 119 10.36 -12.53 16.02
CA PRO A 119 11.35 -13.14 15.14
C PRO A 119 10.79 -14.32 14.35
N ALA A 120 9.95 -15.15 14.99
CA ALA A 120 9.35 -16.32 14.35
C ALA A 120 8.36 -15.89 13.25
N GLN A 121 7.49 -14.92 13.55
CA GLN A 121 6.51 -14.40 12.60
C GLN A 121 7.19 -13.65 11.43
N ALA A 122 8.28 -12.92 11.69
CA ALA A 122 9.07 -12.29 10.65
C ALA A 122 9.70 -13.31 9.69
N GLN A 123 10.18 -14.44 10.21
CA GLN A 123 10.75 -15.50 9.38
C GLN A 123 9.68 -16.16 8.51
N GLU A 124 8.52 -16.49 9.10
CA GLU A 124 7.40 -17.08 8.37
C GLU A 124 6.93 -16.18 7.22
N ALA A 125 6.70 -14.90 7.51
CA ALA A 125 6.28 -13.93 6.50
C ALA A 125 7.34 -13.73 5.40
N LEU A 126 8.63 -13.81 5.74
CA LEU A 126 9.71 -13.76 4.75
C LEU A 126 9.66 -14.99 3.83
N GLU A 127 9.46 -16.18 4.38
CA GLU A 127 9.37 -17.42 3.60
C GLU A 127 8.16 -17.42 2.66
N GLU A 128 7.01 -16.93 3.13
CA GLU A 128 5.80 -16.73 2.34
C GLU A 128 6.04 -15.73 1.20
N THR A 129 6.55 -14.53 1.52
CA THR A 129 6.85 -13.51 0.52
C THR A 129 7.87 -14.01 -0.52
N ALA A 130 8.88 -14.77 -0.08
CA ALA A 130 9.87 -15.36 -0.99
C ALA A 130 9.24 -16.39 -1.95
N ARG A 131 8.27 -17.19 -1.46
CA ARG A 131 7.52 -18.16 -2.27
C ARG A 131 6.66 -17.44 -3.32
N GLU A 132 5.89 -16.44 -2.91
CA GLU A 132 5.06 -15.65 -3.82
C GLU A 132 5.90 -14.98 -4.92
N LEU A 133 7.03 -14.37 -4.55
CA LEU A 133 7.94 -13.76 -5.53
C LEU A 133 8.54 -14.79 -6.51
N GLN A 134 8.78 -16.02 -6.08
CA GLN A 134 9.24 -17.09 -6.97
C GLN A 134 8.14 -17.53 -7.95
N GLU A 135 6.90 -17.63 -7.48
CA GLU A 135 5.74 -17.97 -8.31
C GLU A 135 5.48 -16.91 -9.37
N MET A 136 5.49 -15.63 -8.98
CA MET A 136 5.36 -14.51 -9.92
C MET A 136 6.45 -14.52 -11.00
N ARG A 137 7.70 -14.85 -10.64
CA ARG A 137 8.80 -14.98 -11.62
C ARG A 137 8.55 -16.11 -12.61
N ARG A 138 7.95 -17.22 -12.17
CA ARG A 138 7.61 -18.34 -13.05
C ARG A 138 6.49 -17.97 -14.02
N GLU A 139 5.46 -17.28 -13.56
CA GLU A 139 4.36 -16.79 -14.41
C GLU A 139 4.85 -15.79 -15.46
N GLN A 140 5.73 -14.87 -15.06
CA GLN A 140 6.35 -13.91 -15.98
C GLN A 140 7.27 -14.58 -17.00
N ALA A 141 8.02 -15.62 -16.59
CA ALA A 141 8.90 -16.37 -17.50
C ALA A 141 8.14 -17.33 -18.42
N SER A 142 7.03 -17.93 -17.96
CA SER A 142 6.22 -18.86 -18.75
C SER A 142 5.34 -18.14 -19.77
N SER A 143 4.94 -16.88 -19.51
CA SER A 143 4.18 -16.06 -20.46
C SER A 143 4.94 -15.73 -21.76
N ILE A 144 6.24 -16.00 -21.85
CA ILE A 144 7.09 -15.73 -23.03
C ILE A 144 7.20 -16.94 -23.96
N VAL A 145 6.85 -18.15 -23.51
CA VAL A 145 6.92 -19.37 -24.34
C VAL A 145 5.54 -19.73 -24.85
N VAL A 146 5.06 -18.98 -25.85
CA VAL A 146 4.07 -19.51 -26.79
C VAL A 146 4.86 -20.34 -27.81
N PRO A 147 4.80 -21.68 -27.81
CA PRO A 147 5.25 -22.42 -28.98
C PRO A 147 4.34 -21.99 -30.13
N GLU A 148 4.89 -21.34 -31.15
CA GLU A 148 4.18 -21.14 -32.40
C GLU A 148 3.69 -22.53 -32.88
N PRO A 149 2.37 -22.78 -32.98
CA PRO A 149 1.88 -23.96 -33.66
C PRO A 149 2.04 -23.71 -35.17
N GLY A 150 3.28 -23.75 -35.66
CA GLY A 150 3.61 -23.41 -37.04
C GLY A 150 5.02 -23.84 -37.50
N ALA A 151 6.01 -23.87 -36.59
CA ALA A 151 7.40 -24.17 -36.97
C ALA A 151 7.75 -25.68 -36.98
N ALA A 152 6.76 -26.58 -36.99
CA ALA A 152 6.95 -28.02 -37.17
C ALA A 152 6.14 -28.60 -38.36
N ALA A 153 5.67 -27.74 -39.27
CA ALA A 153 4.92 -28.16 -40.47
C ALA A 153 5.45 -27.53 -41.78
N GLY A 154 6.73 -27.15 -41.84
CA GLY A 154 7.30 -26.40 -42.98
C GLY A 154 8.54 -26.99 -43.68
N LEU A 155 9.16 -28.07 -43.20
CA LEU A 155 10.43 -28.58 -43.76
C LEU A 155 10.46 -30.09 -44.03
N GLY A 156 9.35 -30.65 -44.52
CA GLY A 156 9.28 -32.07 -44.89
C GLY A 156 8.54 -32.38 -46.19
N GLY A 157 8.12 -31.38 -46.95
CA GLY A 157 7.48 -31.53 -48.26
C GLY A 157 8.45 -31.18 -49.38
N GLY A 158 9.25 -32.15 -49.82
CA GLY A 158 10.22 -31.97 -50.89
C GLY A 158 10.68 -33.28 -51.49
N LEU A 159 9.75 -33.97 -52.17
CA LEU A 159 10.10 -34.97 -53.19
C LEU A 159 11.01 -34.31 -54.22
N GLY A 160 12.29 -34.69 -54.29
CA GLY A 160 13.22 -33.99 -55.18
C GLY A 160 14.65 -34.49 -55.22
N ALA A 161 14.88 -35.80 -55.26
CA ALA A 161 16.08 -36.35 -55.90
C ALA A 161 15.67 -37.66 -56.59
N PRO A 162 15.97 -37.82 -57.89
CA PRO A 162 17.31 -38.25 -58.24
C PRO A 162 17.88 -37.55 -59.48
N GLY A 163 19.20 -37.63 -59.61
CA GLY A 163 19.96 -36.90 -60.60
C GLY A 163 19.74 -37.31 -62.05
N GLY A 164 20.33 -36.50 -62.93
CA GLY A 164 20.47 -36.81 -64.35
C GLY A 164 20.67 -35.55 -65.18
N GLY A 165 21.80 -35.45 -65.87
CA GLY A 165 21.94 -34.49 -66.97
C GLY A 165 23.32 -33.88 -67.07
N ARG A 166 24.15 -34.46 -67.94
CA ARG A 166 25.52 -34.03 -68.23
C ARG A 166 25.52 -32.73 -69.06
N ILE A 167 26.53 -31.93 -68.77
CA ILE A 167 27.04 -30.79 -69.55
C ILE A 167 27.23 -31.19 -71.01
N GLN A 168 26.79 -30.31 -71.93
CA GLN A 168 27.53 -30.06 -73.17
C GLN A 168 27.24 -28.65 -73.70
N LEU A 169 28.31 -27.85 -73.73
CA LEU A 169 28.44 -26.64 -74.55
C LEU A 169 28.49 -27.06 -76.03
N ARG A 170 27.65 -26.46 -76.86
CA ARG A 170 28.09 -25.81 -78.11
C ARG A 170 27.00 -24.93 -78.69
#